data_AF-A0AAV0R6C3-F1
#
_entry.id   AF-A0AAV0R6C3-F1
#
_cell.length_a   1.000
_cell.length_b   1.000
_cell.length_c   1.000
_cell.angle_alpha   90.00
_cell.angle_beta   90.00
_cell.angle_gamma   90.00
#
_symmetry.space_group_name_H-M   'P 1'
#
loop_
_entity.id
_entity.type
_entity.pdbx_description
1 polymer ?
#
loop_
_entity_poly.entity_id
_entity_poly.type
_entity_poly.pdbx_seq_one_letter_code
_entity_poly.pdbx_strand_id
1 'polypeptide(L)'
;MMKHYPLLLHKFLAEKSKIPSLVETILYMNLELYSLKRQDQNFRSVLLLIKEAFFKHGEKEALRSCVKALNFCSIESKGELKDFACNQLKYLEDELIAKLRYAFKE
;
A
#
# COMPACT_ATOMS: atom_id res chain seq x y z
N MET A 1 4.59 -6.45 -15.54
CA MET A 1 4.72 -5.98 -14.15
C MET A 1 3.38 -5.85 -13.42
N MET A 2 2.42 -5.03 -13.86
CA MET A 2 1.16 -4.78 -13.14
C MET A 2 0.35 -6.03 -12.72
N LYS A 3 0.35 -7.11 -13.52
CA LYS A 3 -0.34 -8.37 -13.18
C LYS A 3 0.42 -9.24 -12.16
N HIS A 4 1.75 -9.18 -12.17
CA HIS A 4 2.60 -10.04 -11.34
C HIS A 4 3.04 -9.37 -10.04
N TYR A 5 3.05 -8.04 -10.02
CA TYR A 5 3.44 -7.27 -8.85
C TYR A 5 2.61 -7.58 -7.59
N PRO A 6 1.25 -7.59 -7.63
CA PRO A 6 0.48 -8.01 -6.46
C PRO A 6 0.78 -9.46 -6.03
N LEU A 7 1.03 -10.37 -6.96
CA LEU A 7 1.41 -11.75 -6.64
C LEU A 7 2.77 -11.82 -5.93
N LEU A 8 3.72 -10.98 -6.35
CA LEU A 8 5.04 -10.89 -5.75
C LEU A 8 4.97 -10.31 -4.34
N LEU A 9 4.21 -9.22 -4.16
CA LEU A 9 3.92 -8.62 -2.85
C LEU A 9 3.31 -9.64 -1.89
N HIS A 10 2.27 -10.33 -2.33
CA HIS A 10 1.61 -11.36 -1.53
C HIS A 10 2.59 -12.50 -1.15
N LYS A 11 3.36 -13.01 -2.13
CA LYS A 11 4.33 -14.10 -1.90
C LYS A 11 5.37 -13.76 -0.84
N PHE A 12 5.85 -12.53 -0.82
CA PHE A 12 6.90 -12.09 0.10
C PHE A 12 6.38 -11.24 1.24
N LEU A 13 5.06 -11.24 1.49
CA LEU A 13 4.42 -10.38 2.48
C LEU A 13 4.97 -10.58 3.90
N ALA A 14 5.42 -11.78 4.26
CA ALA A 14 6.02 -12.07 5.56
C ALA A 14 7.54 -11.79 5.63
N GLU A 15 8.19 -11.51 4.51
CA GLU A 15 9.65 -11.39 4.43
C GLU A 15 10.11 -9.98 4.80
N LYS A 16 10.41 -9.78 6.08
CA LYS A 16 10.84 -8.50 6.67
C LYS A 16 11.95 -7.77 5.90
N SER A 17 12.95 -8.48 5.39
CA SER A 17 14.07 -7.87 4.65
C SER A 17 13.72 -7.47 3.22
N LYS A 18 12.63 -7.99 2.65
CA LYS A 18 12.24 -7.77 1.24
C LYS A 18 11.10 -6.76 1.11
N ILE A 19 10.23 -6.66 2.11
CA ILE A 19 9.02 -5.84 2.00
C ILE A 19 9.27 -4.35 1.75
N PRO A 20 10.23 -3.68 2.41
CA PRO A 20 10.47 -2.27 2.14
C PRO A 20 10.76 -1.99 0.66
N SER A 21 11.71 -2.72 0.06
CA SER A 21 12.08 -2.55 -1.35
C SER A 21 10.97 -3.00 -2.30
N LEU A 22 10.25 -4.07 -1.96
CA LEU A 22 9.17 -4.58 -2.79
C LEU A 22 8.00 -3.60 -2.85
N VAL A 23 7.59 -3.01 -1.72
CA VAL A 23 6.53 -2.01 -1.66
C VAL A 23 6.92 -0.74 -2.41
N GLU A 24 8.18 -0.29 -2.30
CA GLU A 24 8.66 0.89 -3.02
C GLU A 24 8.75 0.71 -4.53
N THR A 25 8.60 -0.51 -5.04
CA THR A 25 8.57 -0.77 -6.49
C THR A 25 7.45 0.03 -7.19
N ILE A 26 6.33 0.31 -6.51
CA ILE A 26 5.23 1.11 -7.08
C ILE A 26 5.63 2.55 -7.40
N LEU A 27 6.62 3.11 -6.69
CA LEU A 27 7.10 4.48 -6.88
C LEU A 27 7.74 4.70 -8.26
N TYR A 28 8.16 3.62 -8.91
CA TYR A 28 8.80 3.64 -10.21
C TYR A 28 7.82 3.26 -11.34
N MET A 29 6.54 3.07 -11.03
CA MET A 29 5.52 2.73 -12.01
C MET A 29 4.75 3.96 -12.47
N ASN A 30 4.46 4.03 -13.77
CA ASN A 30 3.48 4.98 -14.28
C ASN A 30 2.06 4.50 -13.91
N LEU A 31 1.43 5.18 -12.93
CA LEU A 31 0.14 4.77 -12.38
C LEU A 31 -1.02 4.94 -13.38
N GLU A 32 -0.90 5.82 -14.37
CA GLU A 32 -1.92 5.98 -15.42
C GLU A 32 -2.10 4.70 -16.24
N LEU A 33 -1.05 3.89 -16.37
CA LEU A 33 -1.11 2.63 -17.09
C LEU A 33 -2.07 1.63 -16.44
N TYR A 34 -2.38 1.77 -15.15
CA TYR A 34 -3.37 0.90 -14.52
C TYR A 34 -4.76 1.13 -15.13
N SER A 35 -5.22 2.38 -15.24
CA SER A 35 -6.49 2.68 -15.89
C SER A 35 -6.44 2.44 -17.40
N LEU A 36 -5.39 2.90 -18.08
CA LEU A 36 -5.26 2.77 -19.54
C LEU A 36 -5.26 1.31 -20.00
N LYS A 37 -4.75 0.38 -19.18
CA LYS A 37 -4.70 -1.06 -19.48
C LYS A 37 -5.76 -1.88 -18.75
N ARG A 38 -6.79 -1.24 -18.16
CA ARG A 38 -7.87 -1.90 -17.42
C ARG A 38 -7.35 -2.84 -16.33
N GLN A 39 -6.37 -2.37 -15.57
CA GLN A 39 -5.71 -3.09 -14.47
C GLN A 39 -6.14 -2.54 -13.09
N ASP A 40 -7.26 -1.87 -13.01
CA ASP A 40 -7.79 -1.21 -11.81
C ASP A 40 -7.86 -2.16 -10.60
N GLN A 41 -8.24 -3.42 -10.83
CA GLN A 41 -8.27 -4.45 -9.78
C GLN A 41 -6.88 -4.82 -9.27
N ASN A 42 -5.87 -4.82 -10.14
CA ASN A 42 -4.48 -5.06 -9.71
C ASN A 42 -3.95 -3.88 -8.89
N PHE A 43 -4.29 -2.64 -9.26
CA PHE A 43 -3.95 -1.47 -8.45
C PHE A 43 -4.57 -1.57 -7.06
N ARG A 44 -5.88 -1.84 -6.99
CA ARG A 44 -6.60 -2.01 -5.70
C ARG A 44 -5.96 -3.10 -4.85
N SER A 45 -5.63 -4.25 -5.45
CA SER A 45 -4.96 -5.36 -4.78
C SER A 45 -3.60 -4.96 -4.22
N VAL A 46 -2.80 -4.20 -4.96
CA VAL A 46 -1.51 -3.69 -4.50
C VAL A 46 -1.68 -2.80 -3.26
N LEU A 47 -2.61 -1.84 -3.27
CA LEU A 47 -2.81 -0.95 -2.12
C LEU A 47 -3.28 -1.70 -0.87
N LEU A 48 -4.14 -2.71 -1.03
CA LEU A 48 -4.55 -3.57 0.07
C LEU A 48 -3.37 -4.35 0.65
N LEU A 49 -2.50 -4.90 -0.20
CA LEU A 49 -1.28 -5.60 0.23
C LEU A 49 -0.27 -4.67 0.92
N ILE A 50 -0.15 -3.42 0.47
CA ILE A 50 0.70 -2.43 1.14
C ILE A 50 0.14 -2.07 2.53
N LYS A 51 -1.18 -1.91 2.65
CA LYS A 51 -1.83 -1.72 3.95
C LYS A 51 -1.62 -2.93 4.87
N GLU A 52 -1.74 -4.15 4.34
CA GLU A 52 -1.47 -5.37 5.11
C GLU A 52 -0.01 -5.45 5.55
N ALA A 53 0.94 -5.12 4.66
CA ALA A 53 2.35 -5.05 4.99
C ALA A 53 2.63 -4.06 6.13
N PHE A 54 1.98 -2.90 6.13
CA PHE A 54 2.10 -1.91 7.21
C PHE A 54 1.70 -2.48 8.58
N PHE A 55 0.59 -3.21 8.67
CA PHE A 55 0.15 -3.78 9.94
C PHE A 55 0.90 -5.06 10.33
N LYS A 56 1.51 -5.75 9.36
CA LYS A 56 2.29 -6.97 9.60
C LYS A 56 3.71 -6.68 10.08
N HIS A 57 4.29 -5.54 9.68
CA HIS A 57 5.67 -5.18 9.95
C HIS A 57 5.73 -3.90 10.80
N GLY A 58 6.23 -4.01 12.03
CA GLY A 58 6.34 -2.88 12.96
C GLY A 58 7.65 -2.08 12.84
N GLU A 59 8.54 -2.46 11.93
CA GLU A 59 9.85 -1.83 11.80
C GLU A 59 9.77 -0.50 11.06
N LYS A 60 10.55 0.48 11.52
CA LYS A 60 10.61 1.84 10.99
C LYS A 60 10.70 1.89 9.46
N GLU A 61 11.59 1.11 8.86
CA GLU A 61 11.78 1.13 7.41
C GLU A 61 10.56 0.57 6.65
N ALA A 62 9.96 -0.53 7.13
CA ALA A 62 8.77 -1.10 6.51
C ALA A 62 7.57 -0.13 6.59
N LEU A 63 7.35 0.47 7.76
CA LEU A 63 6.30 1.47 7.97
C LEU A 63 6.51 2.68 7.05
N ARG A 64 7.74 3.21 6.97
CA ARG A 64 8.08 4.35 6.12
C ARG A 64 7.84 4.05 4.64
N SER A 65 8.30 2.89 4.16
CA SER A 65 8.10 2.47 2.77
C SER A 65 6.62 2.31 2.43
N CYS A 66 5.82 1.72 3.33
CA CYS A 66 4.38 1.56 3.12
C CYS A 66 3.64 2.90 3.04
N VAL A 67 3.90 3.81 3.99
CA VAL A 67 3.29 5.15 3.98
C VAL A 67 3.72 5.95 2.75
N LYS A 68 5.01 5.89 2.39
CA LYS A 68 5.54 6.54 1.18
C LYS A 68 4.85 6.02 -0.08
N ALA A 69 4.65 4.71 -0.20
CA ALA A 69 3.98 4.09 -1.33
C ALA A 69 2.49 4.45 -1.42
N LEU A 70 1.76 4.43 -0.29
CA LEU A 70 0.35 4.82 -0.25
C LEU A 70 0.15 6.30 -0.58
N ASN A 71 1.01 7.17 -0.05
CA ASN A 71 0.96 8.60 -0.33
C ASN A 71 1.31 8.92 -1.79
N PHE A 72 2.30 8.22 -2.37
CA PHE A 72 2.57 8.31 -3.81
C PHE A 72 1.32 7.93 -4.62
N CYS A 73 0.64 6.85 -4.25
CA CYS A 73 -0.57 6.41 -4.93
C CYS A 73 -1.71 7.43 -4.82
N SER A 74 -1.88 8.11 -3.67
CA SER A 74 -2.92 9.14 -3.49
C SER A 74 -2.63 10.44 -4.26
N ILE A 75 -1.36 10.73 -4.55
CA ILE A 75 -0.96 11.93 -5.30
C ILE A 75 -0.99 11.66 -6.81
N GLU A 76 -0.35 10.59 -7.26
CA GLU A 76 0.02 10.35 -8.67
C GLU A 76 -1.01 9.54 -9.47
N SER A 77 -1.94 8.84 -8.81
CA SER A 77 -3.04 8.18 -9.53
C SER A 77 -4.14 9.18 -9.92
N LYS A 78 -5.07 8.76 -10.78
CA LYS A 78 -6.13 9.63 -11.34
C LYS A 78 -7.51 8.99 -11.22
N GLY A 79 -8.54 9.83 -11.21
CA GLY A 79 -9.95 9.40 -11.16
C GLY A 79 -10.25 8.48 -9.98
N GLU A 80 -11.02 7.42 -10.22
CA GLU A 80 -11.44 6.47 -9.18
C GLU A 80 -10.28 5.79 -8.44
N LEU A 81 -9.11 5.63 -9.09
CA LEU A 81 -7.93 5.04 -8.44
C LEU A 81 -7.35 5.99 -7.38
N LYS A 82 -7.42 7.31 -7.63
CA LYS A 82 -7.02 8.34 -6.67
C LYS A 82 -7.94 8.36 -5.47
N ASP A 83 -9.24 8.35 -5.71
CA ASP A 83 -10.23 8.32 -4.63
C ASP A 83 -10.04 7.07 -3.77
N PHE A 84 -9.82 5.92 -4.40
CA PHE A 84 -9.52 4.69 -3.68
C PHE A 84 -8.22 4.80 -2.85
N ALA A 85 -7.15 5.35 -3.42
CA ALA A 85 -5.88 5.50 -2.71
C ALA A 85 -5.97 6.45 -1.51
N CYS A 86 -6.64 7.59 -1.66
CA CYS A 86 -6.93 8.52 -0.57
C CYS A 86 -7.73 7.85 0.54
N ASN A 87 -8.76 7.08 0.18
CA ASN A 87 -9.58 6.35 1.15
C ASN A 87 -8.76 5.29 1.90
N GLN A 88 -7.89 4.53 1.21
CA GLN A 88 -7.04 3.54 1.87
C GLN A 88 -6.06 4.18 2.86
N LEU A 89 -5.48 5.35 2.53
CA LEU A 89 -4.60 6.08 3.44
C LEU A 89 -5.37 6.53 4.70
N LYS A 90 -6.57 7.08 4.52
CA LYS A 90 -7.43 7.47 5.64
C LYS A 90 -7.83 6.27 6.51
N TYR A 91 -8.23 5.16 5.91
CA TYR A 91 -8.57 3.96 6.66
C TYR A 91 -7.39 3.38 7.43
N LEU A 92 -6.17 3.48 6.90
CA LEU A 92 -4.97 3.08 7.63
C LEU A 92 -4.76 3.96 8.86
N GLU A 93 -4.89 5.28 8.72
CA GLU A 93 -4.77 6.24 9.82
C GLU A 93 -5.84 5.99 10.90
N ASP A 94 -7.12 5.90 10.50
CA ASP A 94 -8.24 5.67 11.41
C ASP A 94 -8.07 4.35 12.19
N GLU A 95 -7.68 3.27 11.49
CA GLU A 95 -7.45 1.96 12.10
C GLU A 95 -6.26 1.98 13.06
N LEU A 96 -5.16 2.65 12.70
CA LEU A 96 -4.00 2.81 13.57
C LEU A 96 -4.36 3.58 14.85
N ILE A 97 -5.05 4.71 14.72
CA ILE A 97 -5.48 5.53 15.86
C ILE A 97 -6.41 4.72 16.77
N ALA A 98 -7.35 3.95 16.20
CA ALA A 98 -8.24 3.10 16.97
C ALA A 98 -7.48 2.03 17.77
N LYS A 99 -6.52 1.33 17.14
CA LYS A 99 -5.69 0.31 17.81
C LYS A 99 -4.83 0.92 18.92
N LEU A 100 -4.21 2.08 18.68
CA LEU A 100 -3.41 2.78 19.69
C LEU A 100 -4.27 3.26 20.87
N ARG A 101 -5.43 3.87 20.60
CA ARG A 101 -6.37 4.29 21.66
C ARG A 101 -6.87 3.12 22.50
N TYR A 102 -7.08 1.96 21.88
CA TYR A 102 -7.45 0.75 22.60
C TYR A 102 -6.30 0.29 23.50
N ALA A 103 -5.07 0.20 22.98
CA ALA A 103 -3.90 -0.19 23.75
C ALA A 103 -3.57 0.74 24.94
N PHE A 104 -3.88 2.04 24.85
CA PHE A 104 -3.71 2.96 25.98
C PHE A 104 -4.75 2.81 27.10
N LYS A 105 -5.86 2.09 26.85
CA LYS A 105 -6.89 1.83 27.85
C LYS A 105 -6.65 0.54 28.63
N GLU A 106 -5.76 -0.32 28.14
CA GLU A 106 -5.23 -1.49 28.86
C GLU A 106 -4.12 -1.07 29.83
#